data_AF-A0A3B8LVC8-F1
#
_entry.id   AF-A0A3B8LVC8-F1
#
_cell.length_a   1.000
_cell.length_b   1.000
_cell.length_c   1.000
_cell.angle_alpha   90.00
_cell.angle_beta   90.00
_cell.angle_gamma   90.00
#
_symmetry.space_group_name_H-M   'P 1'
#
loop_
_entity.id
_entity.type
_entity.pdbx_description
1 polymer ?
#
loop_
_entity_poly.entity_id
_entity_poly.type
_entity_poly.pdbx_seq_one_letter_code
_entity_poly.pdbx_strand_id
1 'polypeptide(L)' 'FISHDLSVVKFMADMMAVMKDGKFVEFGPSEAIYRNPSEDYTRELIAATPRDNLDHIRELVQHRRQIRQSTD' A
#
# COMPACT_ATOMS: atom_id res chain seq x y z
N PHE A 1 -2.29 1.01 -8.68
CA PHE A 1 -3.03 1.72 -7.61
C PHE A 1 -2.04 2.65 -6.92
N ILE A 2 -2.39 3.91 -6.68
CA ILE A 2 -1.51 4.89 -6.03
C ILE A 2 -2.17 5.29 -4.71
N SER A 3 -1.41 5.18 -3.61
CA SER A 3 -1.86 5.48 -2.25
C SER A 3 -0.70 6.03 -1.45
N HIS A 4 -1.01 6.86 -0.46
CA HIS A 4 -0.05 7.34 0.53
C HIS A 4 0.04 6.43 1.76
N ASP A 5 -0.91 5.52 1.91
CA ASP A 5 -0.92 4.51 2.96
C ASP A 5 -0.39 3.18 2.43
N LEU A 6 0.75 2.73 2.96
CA LEU A 6 1.41 1.50 2.56
C LEU A 6 0.71 0.24 3.10
N SER A 7 -0.05 0.34 4.20
CA SER A 7 -0.82 -0.77 4.76
C SER A 7 -1.93 -1.21 3.80
N VAL A 8 -2.59 -0.25 3.14
CA VAL A 8 -3.59 -0.54 2.11
C VAL A 8 -2.95 -1.15 0.87
N VAL A 9 -1.81 -0.60 0.42
CA VAL A 9 -1.11 -1.09 -0.79
C VAL A 9 -0.68 -2.54 -0.63
N LYS A 10 -0.19 -2.92 0.56
CA LYS A 10 0.16 -4.31 0.89
C LYS A 10 -0.97 -5.30 0.63
N PHE A 11 -2.22 -4.95 0.92
CA PHE A 11 -3.36 -5.86 0.70
C PHE A 11 -3.96 -5.79 -0.70
N MET A 12 -3.71 -4.69 -1.42
CA MET A 12 -4.36 -4.43 -2.71
C MET A 12 -3.48 -4.76 -3.92
N ALA A 13 -2.16 -4.84 -3.76
CA ALA A 13 -1.22 -5.01 -4.87
C ALA A 13 -0.22 -6.13 -4.59
N ASP A 14 0.17 -6.87 -5.63
CA ASP A 14 1.22 -7.89 -5.54
C ASP A 14 2.62 -7.25 -5.49
N MET A 15 2.79 -6.16 -6.23
CA MET A 15 4.04 -5.39 -6.33
C MET A 15 3.82 -3.94 -5.88
N MET A 16 4.84 -3.37 -5.23
CA MET A 16 4.85 -1.99 -4.75
C MET A 16 6.07 -1.26 -5.32
N ALA A 17 5.86 -0.02 -5.73
CA ALA A 17 6.91 0.93 -6.06
C ALA A 17 6.76 2.14 -5.15
N VAL A 18 7.82 2.50 -4.42
CA VAL A 18 7.90 3.70 -3.60
C VAL A 18 8.65 4.76 -4.39
N MET A 19 8.10 5.98 -4.40
CA MET A 19 8.71 7.12 -5.06
C MET A 19 8.91 8.28 -4.10
N LYS A 20 9.98 9.04 -4.32
CA LYS A 20 10.29 10.29 -3.64
C LYS A 20 10.84 11.29 -4.65
N ASP A 21 10.33 12.52 -4.64
CA ASP A 21 10.80 13.62 -5.50
C ASP A 21 10.89 13.24 -6.99
N GLY A 22 9.89 12.49 -7.48
CA GLY A 22 9.82 12.03 -8.86
C GLY A 22 10.76 10.88 -9.23
N LYS A 23 11.45 10.27 -8.26
CA LYS A 23 12.35 9.12 -8.46
C LYS A 23 11.81 7.88 -7.77
N PHE A 24 11.99 6.72 -8.41
CA PHE A 24 11.78 5.43 -7.75
C PHE A 24 12.89 5.21 -6.74
N VAL A 25 12.50 4.93 -5.50
CA VAL A 25 13.43 4.67 -4.40
C VAL A 25 13.43 3.19 -4.02
N GLU A 26 12.28 2.52 -4.10
CA GLU A 26 12.18 1.09 -3.78
C GLU A 26 11.13 0.41 -4.64
N PHE A 27 11.40 -0.83 -5.06
CA PHE A 27 10.46 -1.63 -5.85
C PHE A 27 10.61 -3.12 -5.55
N GLY A 28 9.48 -3.83 -5.44
CA GLY A 28 9.46 -5.25 -5.11
C GLY A 28 8.08 -5.76 -4.71
N PRO A 29 8.00 -7.00 -4.19
CA PRO A 29 6.76 -7.55 -3.64
C PRO A 29 6.24 -6.65 -2.51
N SER A 30 4.95 -6.34 -2.54
CA SER A 30 4.33 -5.40 -1.58
C SER A 30 4.51 -5.85 -0.13
N GLU A 31 4.36 -7.14 0.14
CA GLU A 31 4.58 -7.74 1.46
C GLU A 31 6.03 -7.64 1.92
N ALA A 32 6.99 -7.78 0.99
CA ALA A 32 8.41 -7.69 1.30
C ALA A 32 8.82 -6.26 1.63
N ILE A 33 8.40 -5.28 0.81
CA ILE A 33 8.67 -3.85 1.08
C ILE A 33 8.02 -3.41 2.39
N TYR A 34 6.80 -3.88 2.68
CA TYR A 34 6.12 -3.51 3.92
C TYR A 34 6.76 -4.14 5.16
N ARG A 35 7.19 -5.41 5.11
CA ARG A 35 7.75 -6.10 6.28
C ARG A 35 9.22 -5.80 6.52
N ASN A 36 9.99 -5.69 5.44
CA ASN A 36 11.42 -5.51 5.49
C ASN A 36 11.84 -4.43 4.46
N PRO A 37 11.41 -3.18 4.67
CA PRO A 37 11.80 -2.07 3.80
C PRO A 37 13.32 -1.90 3.81
N SER A 38 13.92 -1.76 2.63
CA SER A 38 15.36 -1.54 2.47
C SER A 38 15.73 -0.07 2.60
N GLU A 39 14.89 0.83 2.09
CA GLU A 39 15.12 2.27 2.11
C GLU A 39 14.67 2.92 3.43
N ASP A 40 15.46 3.87 3.93
CA ASP A 40 15.12 4.64 5.14
C ASP A 40 13.82 5.41 4.97
N TYR A 41 13.62 6.01 3.80
CA TYR A 41 12.40 6.74 3.51
C TYR A 41 11.15 5.84 3.54
N THR A 42 11.25 4.61 3.04
CA THR A 42 10.15 3.63 3.11
C THR A 42 9.87 3.25 4.57
N ARG A 43 10.91 3.08 5.40
CA ARG A 43 10.75 2.86 6.85
C ARG A 43 9.98 3.99 7.53
N GLU A 44 10.35 5.24 7.24
CA GLU A 44 9.68 6.43 7.78
C GLU A 44 8.20 6.49 7.36
N LEU A 45 7.91 6.22 6.08
CA LEU A 45 6.53 6.19 5.58
C LEU A 45 5.68 5.12 6.29
N ILE A 46 6.22 3.92 6.48
CA ILE A 46 5.52 2.84 7.19
C ILE A 46 5.28 3.21 8.65
N ALA A 47 6.28 3.82 9.31
CA ALA A 47 6.18 4.25 10.70
C ALA A 47 5.18 5.40 10.89
N ALA A 48 5.05 6.29 9.90
CA ALA A 48 4.11 7.40 9.88
C ALA A 48 2.68 6.98 9.48
N THR A 49 2.52 5.79 8.91
CA THR A 49 1.21 5.25 8.53
C THR A 49 0.44 4.90 9.82
N PRO A 50 -0.83 5.36 9.98
CA PRO A 50 -1.65 4.95 11.10
C PRO A 50 -1.72 3.42 11.16
N ARG A 51 -1.60 2.83 12.35
CA ARG A 51 -1.87 1.39 12.53
C ARG A 51 -3.38 1.19 12.43
N ASP A 52 -3.93 1.35 11.23
CA ASP A 52 -5.35 1.22 11.02
C ASP A 52 -5.76 -0.23 11.25
N ASN A 53 -6.89 -0.36 11.93
CA ASN A 53 -7.50 -1.64 12.27
C ASN A 53 -7.75 -2.41 10.97
N LEU A 54 -7.14 -3.60 10.83
CA LEU A 54 -7.16 -4.44 9.63
C LEU A 54 -8.57 -4.67 9.07
N ASP A 55 -9.57 -4.64 9.95
CA ASP A 55 -10.98 -4.81 9.61
C ASP A 55 -11.52 -3.65 8.76
N HIS A 56 -11.10 -2.41 9.05
CA HIS A 56 -11.54 -1.22 8.33
C HIS A 56 -11.00 -1.18 6.89
N ILE A 57 -9.74 -1.62 6.70
CA ILE A 57 -9.12 -1.70 5.38
C ILE A 57 -9.82 -2.77 4.52
N ARG A 58 -10.16 -3.92 5.11
CA ARG A 58 -10.86 -5.01 4.39
C ARG A 58 -12.23 -4.55 3.88
N GLU A 59 -12.99 -3.83 4.69
CA GLU A 59 -14.28 -3.25 4.27
C GLU A 59 -14.12 -2.29 3.09
N LEU A 60 -13.14 -1.38 3.15
CA LEU A 60 -12.86 -0.44 2.06
C LEU A 60 -12.45 -1.14 0.75
N VAL A 61 -11.65 -2.20 0.85
CA VAL A 61 -11.24 -3.00 -0.32
C VAL A 61 -12.41 -3.77 -0.93
N GLN A 62 -13.27 -4.37 -0.10
CA GLN A 62 -14.46 -5.07 -0.55
C GLN A 62 -15.44 -4.12 -1.24
N HIS A 63 -15.68 -2.94 -0.66
CA HIS A 63 -16.61 -1.97 -1.23
C HIS A 63 -16.14 -1.48 -2.61
N ARG A 64 -14.83 -1.24 -2.79
CA ARG A 64 -14.27 -0.88 -4.10
C ARG A 64 -14.33 -2.00 -5.14
N ARG A 65 -14.19 -3.27 -4.73
CA ARG A 65 -14.37 -4.42 -5.63
C ARG A 65 -15.81 -4.51 -6.13
N GLN A 66 -16.80 -4.26 -5.27
CA GLN A 66 -18.21 -4.25 -5.65
C GLN A 66 -18.54 -3.14 -6.66
N ILE A 67 -18.05 -1.92 -6.43
CA ILE A 67 -18.28 -0.78 -7.35
C ILE A 67 -17.69 -1.06 -8.75
N ARG A 68 -16.55 -1.74 -8.82
CA ARG A 68 -15.93 -2.13 -10.10
C ARG A 68 -16.70 -3.24 -10.83
N GLN A 69 -17.34 -4.15 -10.12
CA GLN A 69 -18.12 -5.25 -10.72
C GLN A 69 -19.52 -4.82 -11.19
N SER A 70 -20.04 -3.71 -10.69
CA SER A 70 -21.37 -3.18 -11.05
C SER A 70 -21.36 -2.20 -12.23
N THR A 71 -20.19 -1.93 -12.83
CA THR A 71 -20.04 -1.00 -13.96
C THR A 71 -19.75 -1.73 -15.29
N ASP A 72 -19.70 -3.07 -15.27
CA ASP A 72 -19.81 -3.95 -16.45
C ASP A 72 -21.26 -4.45 -16.58
#